data_AF-J0WSR5-F1
#
_entry.id   AF-J0WSR5-F1
#
_cell.length_a   1.000
_cell.length_b   1.000
_cell.length_c   1.000
_cell.angle_alpha   90.00
_cell.angle_beta   90.00
_cell.angle_gamma   90.00
#
_symmetry.space_group_name_H-M   'P 1'
#
loop_
_entity.id
_entity.type
_entity.pdbx_description
1 polymer ?
#
loop_
_entity_poly.entity_id
_entity_poly.type
_entity_poly.pdbx_seq_one_letter_code
_entity_poly.pdbx_strand_id
1 'polypeptide(L)' 'TKRYKPVALKVKPTSERLPEDYRVVRKRPADCMAGLPELPEKPPAWRPTSAHLSQERMDGFRLDDGDFLQAEE' A
#
# COMPACT_ATOMS: atom_id res chain seq x y z
N THR A 1 43.24 -34.99 23.78
CA THR A 1 42.78 -33.65 23.32
C THR A 1 41.28 -33.52 23.57
N LYS A 2 40.85 -32.58 24.42
CA LYS A 2 39.40 -32.33 24.59
C LYS A 2 38.87 -31.70 23.30
N ARG A 3 37.96 -32.38 22.61
CA ARG A 3 37.29 -31.81 21.42
C ARG A 3 36.44 -30.63 21.86
N TYR A 4 36.49 -29.56 21.09
CA TYR A 4 35.74 -28.35 21.36
C TYR A 4 34.23 -28.64 21.31
N LYS A 5 33.45 -28.08 22.26
CA LYS A 5 32.01 -28.32 22.32
C LYS A 5 31.34 -27.67 21.09
N PRO A 6 30.48 -28.40 20.34
CA PRO A 6 29.79 -27.84 19.19
C PRO A 6 28.88 -26.68 19.60
N VAL A 7 28.81 -25.64 18.75
CA VAL A 7 28.06 -24.40 18.99
C VAL A 7 26.59 -24.66 19.31
N ALA A 8 25.95 -25.62 18.64
CA ALA A 8 24.55 -25.98 18.88
C ALA A 8 24.27 -26.42 20.33
N LEU A 9 25.27 -26.97 21.04
CA LEU A 9 25.15 -27.36 22.45
C LEU A 9 25.57 -26.26 23.44
N LYS A 10 25.97 -25.09 22.93
CA LYS A 10 26.27 -23.89 23.73
C LYS A 10 25.10 -22.94 23.77
N VAL A 11 24.36 -22.82 22.68
CA VAL A 11 23.18 -21.97 22.58
C VAL A 11 22.03 -22.67 23.30
N LYS A 12 21.58 -22.10 24.43
CA LYS A 12 20.32 -22.47 25.06
C LYS A 12 19.29 -21.43 24.61
N PRO A 13 18.34 -21.78 23.73
CA PRO A 13 17.28 -20.84 23.38
C PRO A 13 16.52 -20.49 24.66
N THR A 14 16.41 -19.19 24.94
CA THR A 14 15.61 -18.72 26.06
C THR A 14 14.15 -19.04 25.78
N SER A 15 13.54 -19.91 26.58
CA SER A 15 12.13 -20.29 26.50
C SER A 15 11.21 -19.20 27.05
N GLU A 16 11.55 -17.94 26.79
CA GLU A 16 10.74 -16.81 27.20
C GLU A 16 9.56 -16.68 26.23
N ARG A 17 8.37 -16.40 26.77
CA ARG A 17 7.21 -16.11 25.94
C ARG A 17 7.50 -14.81 25.18
N LEU A 18 7.13 -14.75 23.89
CA LEU A 18 7.21 -13.50 23.13
C LEU A 18 6.50 -12.40 23.92
N PRO A 19 7.17 -11.29 24.29
CA PRO A 19 6.51 -10.21 25.02
C PRO A 19 5.31 -9.68 24.24
N GLU A 20 4.27 -9.27 24.96
CA GLU A 20 3.03 -8.79 24.33
C GLU A 20 3.29 -7.57 23.42
N ASP A 21 4.30 -6.76 23.73
CA ASP A 21 4.75 -5.62 22.93
C ASP A 21 5.17 -5.99 21.50
N TYR A 22 5.63 -7.23 21.29
CA TYR A 22 6.03 -7.73 19.98
C TYR A 22 4.92 -8.54 19.29
N ARG A 23 3.73 -8.63 19.90
CA ARG A 23 2.61 -9.40 19.35
C ARG A 23 1.88 -8.58 18.29
N VAL A 24 1.85 -9.10 17.06
CA VAL A 24 1.05 -8.52 15.99
C VAL A 24 -0.43 -8.83 16.23
N VAL A 25 -1.21 -7.80 16.60
CA VAL A 25 -2.67 -7.90 16.78
C VAL A 25 -3.37 -7.60 15.46
N ARG A 26 -3.97 -8.62 14.84
CA ARG A 26 -4.83 -8.45 13.66
C ARG A 26 -6.24 -8.07 14.11
N LYS A 27 -6.64 -6.82 13.88
CA LYS A 27 -8.03 -6.37 14.07
C LYS A 27 -8.78 -6.56 12.75
N ARG A 28 -9.80 -7.42 12.74
CA ARG A 28 -10.75 -7.53 11.63
C ARG A 28 -11.99 -6.72 11.99
N PRO A 29 -12.32 -5.64 11.28
CA PRO A 29 -13.59 -4.94 11.49
C PRO A 29 -14.76 -5.86 11.10
N ALA A 30 -15.92 -5.65 11.71
CA ALA A 30 -17.13 -6.44 11.39
C ALA A 30 -17.56 -6.23 9.94
N ASP A 31 -17.41 -5.00 9.44
CA ASP A 31 -17.62 -4.63 8.05
C ASP A 31 -16.42 -3.82 7.55
N CYS A 32 -15.77 -4.31 6.50
CA CYS A 32 -14.64 -3.63 5.86
C CYS A 32 -15.09 -2.48 4.94
N MET A 33 -16.37 -2.42 4.59
CA MET A 33 -16.95 -1.46 3.64
C MET A 33 -17.62 -0.27 4.34
N ALA A 34 -17.78 -0.32 5.67
CA ALA A 34 -18.53 0.68 6.45
C ALA A 34 -18.05 2.13 6.32
N GLY A 35 -16.84 2.37 5.81
CA GLY A 35 -16.29 3.72 5.59
C GLY A 35 -16.02 4.06 4.11
N LEU A 36 -16.40 3.20 3.17
CA LEU A 36 -16.19 3.45 1.75
C LEU A 36 -17.36 4.23 1.16
N PRO A 37 -17.10 5.13 0.19
CA PRO A 37 -18.18 5.76 -0.56
C PRO A 37 -18.91 4.71 -1.41
N GLU A 38 -20.23 4.87 -1.54
CA GLU A 38 -21.01 4.08 -2.47
C GLU A 38 -20.60 4.41 -3.90
N LEU A 39 -20.23 3.37 -4.67
CA LEU A 39 -19.90 3.51 -6.07
C LEU A 39 -21.15 3.25 -6.93
N PRO A 40 -21.30 3.97 -8.05
CA PRO A 40 -22.37 3.67 -8.98
C PRO A 40 -22.18 2.27 -9.59
N GLU A 41 -23.26 1.47 -9.61
CA GLU A 41 -23.24 0.12 -10.18
C GLU A 41 -22.98 0.10 -11.68
N LYS A 42 -23.36 1.18 -12.37
CA LYS A 42 -23.19 1.34 -13.82
C LYS A 42 -22.21 2.47 -14.10
N PRO A 43 -21.12 2.21 -14.83
CA PRO A 43 -20.21 3.27 -15.24
C PRO A 43 -20.93 4.22 -16.21
N PRO A 44 -20.46 5.48 -16.32
CA PRO A 44 -20.99 6.41 -17.30
C PRO A 44 -20.75 5.90 -18.73
N ALA A 45 -21.56 6.39 -19.67
CA ALA A 45 -21.41 6.05 -21.08
C ALA A 45 -20.05 6.53 -21.60
N TRP A 46 -19.27 5.63 -22.20
CA TRP A 46 -17.98 5.96 -22.79
C TRP A 46 -18.16 6.88 -24.00
N ARG A 47 -17.41 7.98 -24.03
CA ARG A 47 -17.29 8.87 -25.19
C ARG A 47 -15.84 8.89 -25.65
N PRO A 48 -15.55 8.41 -26.89
CA PRO A 48 -14.19 8.42 -27.39
C PRO A 48 -13.70 9.85 -27.61
N THR A 49 -12.45 10.14 -27.25
CA THR A 49 -11.73 11.34 -27.67
C THR A 49 -10.62 10.98 -28.64
N SER A 50 -10.04 11.98 -29.31
CA SER A 50 -8.90 11.81 -30.21
C SER A 50 -7.61 11.34 -29.50
N ALA A 51 -7.54 11.43 -28.18
CA ALA A 51 -6.30 11.29 -27.38
C ALA A 51 -6.22 9.99 -26.55
N HIS A 52 -6.98 8.94 -26.88
CA HIS A 52 -7.05 7.68 -26.11
C HIS A 52 -7.56 7.82 -24.65
N LEU A 53 -8.02 9.01 -24.24
CA LEU A 53 -8.57 9.30 -22.91
C LEU A 53 -10.09 9.42 -22.95
N SER A 54 -10.77 9.23 -21.82
CA SER A 54 -12.20 9.58 -21.71
C SER A 54 -12.36 11.10 -21.68
N GLN A 55 -13.51 11.60 -22.13
CA GLN A 55 -13.84 13.02 -22.01
C GLN A 55 -13.74 13.52 -20.56
N GLU A 56 -14.28 12.75 -19.60
CA GLU A 56 -14.18 13.05 -18.16
C GLU A 56 -12.73 13.30 -17.71
N ARG A 57 -11.79 12.49 -18.19
CA ARG A 57 -10.37 12.65 -17.84
C ARG A 57 -9.78 13.88 -18.48
N MET A 58 -10.11 14.18 -19.73
CA MET A 58 -9.66 15.39 -20.42
C MET A 58 -10.16 16.66 -19.73
N ASP A 59 -11.41 16.70 -19.31
CA ASP A 59 -12.01 17.85 -18.62
C ASP A 59 -11.33 18.14 -17.26
N GLY A 60 -10.88 17.07 -16.58
CA GLY A 60 -10.10 17.16 -15.35
C GLY A 60 -8.58 17.24 -15.56
N PHE A 61 -8.10 17.20 -16.80
CA PHE A 61 -6.67 17.16 -17.09
C PHE A 61 -6.09 18.58 -17.04
N ARG A 62 -5.55 18.93 -15.88
CA ARG A 62 -4.92 20.23 -15.66
C ARG A 62 -3.46 20.18 -16.07
N LEU A 63 -3.18 20.48 -17.34
CA LEU A 63 -1.81 20.58 -17.86
C LEU A 63 -1.09 21.86 -17.39
N ASP A 64 -1.85 22.89 -17.01
CA ASP A 64 -1.33 24.24 -16.75
C ASP A 64 -1.33 24.65 -15.26
N ASP A 65 -1.44 23.70 -14.31
CA ASP A 65 -1.61 24.00 -12.88
C ASP A 65 -0.33 24.50 -12.16
N GLY A 66 0.75 24.79 -12.87
CA GLY A 66 1.89 25.58 -12.35
C GLY A 66 3.27 25.04 -12.72
N ASP A 67 4.13 25.95 -13.19
CA ASP A 67 5.59 25.88 -13.21
C ASP A 67 6.29 24.71 -13.93
N PHE A 68 5.63 23.98 -14.83
CA PHE A 68 6.33 22.96 -15.62
C PHE A 68 7.02 23.51 -16.88
N LEU A 69 7.63 24.70 -16.83
CA LEU A 69 8.72 25.15 -17.73
C LEU A 69 9.42 26.35 -17.06
N GLN A 70 10.66 26.17 -16.61
CA GLN A 70 11.51 27.31 -16.23
C GLN A 70 12.02 27.99 -17.52
N ALA A 71 12.01 29.31 -17.55
CA ALA A 71 12.28 30.12 -18.75
C ALA A 71 13.78 30.20 -19.16
N GLU A 72 14.66 29.40 -18.57
CA GLU A 72 16.12 29.60 -18.60
C GLU A 72 16.88 28.61 -19.51
N GLU A 73 16.41 28.41 -20.74
CA GLU A 73 17.31 28.01 -21.86
C GLU A 73 17.71 29.24 -22.68
#